data_AF-A0A6B2DZT9-F1
#
_entry.id   AF-A0A6B2DZT9-F1
#
_cell.length_a   1.000
_cell.length_b   1.000
_cell.length_c   1.000
_cell.angle_alpha   90.00
_cell.angle_beta   90.00
_cell.angle_gamma   90.00
#
_symmetry.space_group_name_H-M   'P 1'
#
loop_
_entity.id
_entity.type
_entity.pdbx_description
1 polymer ?
#
loop_
_entity_poly.entity_id
_entity_poly.type
_entity_poly.pdbx_seq_one_letter_code
_entity_poly.pdbx_strand_id
1 'polypeptide(L)' 'MSIREAVLDDGRAVVVKYGHAPGATGAEAAGLRWLAEADAVPVPSIHRADDSQLVLDRVPAGRPSAA' A
#
# COMPACT_ATOMS: atom_id res chain seq x y z
N MET A 1 -3.85 14.07 -3.38
CA MET A 1 -3.54 12.63 -3.38
C MET A 1 -4.73 11.89 -3.94
N SER A 2 -4.54 11.05 -4.97
CA SER A 2 -5.61 10.21 -5.53
C SER A 2 -5.27 8.74 -5.30
N ILE A 3 -6.31 7.92 -5.18
CA ILE A 3 -6.22 6.48 -4.91
C ILE A 3 -7.12 5.73 -5.88
N ARG A 4 -6.65 4.58 -6.36
CA ARG A 4 -7.41 3.72 -7.30
C ARG A 4 -7.15 2.25 -7.00
N GLU A 5 -8.12 1.40 -7.29
CA GLU A 5 -7.92 -0.05 -7.36
C GLU A 5 -7.57 -0.44 -8.80
N ALA A 6 -6.73 -1.47 -8.97
CA ALA A 6 -6.38 -2.06 -10.26
C ALA A 6 -6.19 -3.57 -10.13
N VAL A 7 -6.18 -4.27 -11.26
CA VAL A 7 -5.85 -5.70 -11.36
C VAL A 7 -4.60 -5.81 -12.22
N LEU A 8 -3.56 -6.48 -11.72
CA LEU A 8 -2.33 -6.77 -12.45
C LEU A 8 -2.56 -7.89 -13.47
N ASP A 9 -1.63 -8.05 -14.42
CA ASP A 9 -1.73 -9.09 -15.46
C ASP A 9 -1.79 -10.52 -14.90
N ASP A 10 -1.28 -10.73 -13.69
CA ASP A 10 -1.35 -12.01 -12.96
C ASP A 10 -2.64 -12.20 -12.13
N GLY A 11 -3.60 -11.28 -12.27
CA GLY A 11 -4.90 -11.32 -11.59
C GLY A 11 -4.89 -10.77 -10.17
N ARG A 12 -3.74 -10.32 -9.62
CA ARG A 12 -3.70 -9.73 -8.27
C ARG A 12 -4.38 -8.36 -8.24
N ALA A 13 -5.28 -8.16 -7.28
CA ALA A 13 -5.89 -6.87 -7.00
C ALA A 13 -4.95 -6.00 -6.14
N VAL A 14 -4.71 -4.77 -6.58
CA VAL A 14 -3.81 -3.82 -5.94
C VAL A 14 -4.47 -2.46 -5.72
N VAL A 15 -3.89 -1.68 -4.81
CA VAL A 15 -4.21 -0.26 -4.62
C VAL A 15 -3.04 0.57 -5.13
N VAL A 16 -3.34 1.54 -5.99
CA VAL A 16 -2.40 2.53 -6.52
C VAL A 16 -2.65 3.87 -5.84
N LYS A 17 -1.63 4.41 -5.17
CA LYS A 17 -1.62 5.74 -4.58
C LYS A 17 -0.70 6.63 -5.41
N TYR A 18 -1.20 7.75 -5.90
CA TYR A 18 -0.39 8.71 -6.66
C TYR A 18 0.23 9.74 -5.73
N GLY A 19 1.54 9.97 -5.91
CA GLY A 19 2.31 10.96 -5.18
C GLY A 19 1.71 12.35 -5.35
N HIS A 20 1.58 13.07 -4.24
CA HIS A 20 1.03 14.42 -4.23
C HIS A 20 2.09 15.51 -4.04
N ALA A 21 3.33 15.11 -3.73
CA ALA A 21 4.49 15.96 -3.53
C ALA A 21 5.78 15.12 -3.68
N PRO A 22 6.94 15.75 -3.94
CA PRO A 22 8.22 15.06 -3.95
C PRO A 22 8.45 14.26 -2.66
N GLY A 23 8.87 13.01 -2.80
CA GLY A 23 9.15 12.11 -1.68
C GLY A 23 7.93 11.56 -0.94
N ALA A 24 6.70 11.95 -1.30
CA ALA A 24 5.49 11.50 -0.59
C ALA A 24 5.31 9.97 -0.61
N THR A 25 5.49 9.36 -1.79
CA THR A 25 5.43 7.91 -1.97
C THR A 25 6.58 7.20 -1.25
N GLY A 26 7.78 7.79 -1.25
CA GLY A 26 8.96 7.29 -0.55
C GLY A 26 8.77 7.29 0.97
N ALA A 27 8.23 8.37 1.54
CA ALA A 27 7.93 8.48 2.96
C ALA A 27 6.89 7.43 3.40
N GLU A 28 5.83 7.26 2.62
CA GLU A 28 4.80 6.24 2.90
C GLU A 28 5.36 4.81 2.79
N ALA A 29 6.16 4.53 1.76
CA ALA A 29 6.83 3.24 1.60
C ALA A 29 7.81 2.94 2.77
N ALA A 30 8.54 3.95 3.25
CA ALA A 30 9.42 3.79 4.40
C ALA A 30 8.63 3.47 5.68
N GLY A 31 7.52 4.18 5.91
CA GLY A 31 6.63 3.92 7.05
C GLY A 31 6.03 2.51 7.02
N LEU A 32 5.58 2.03 5.86
CA LEU A 32 5.05 0.67 5.71
C LEU A 32 6.12 -0.40 5.96
N ARG A 33 7.35 -0.20 5.49
CA ARG A 33 8.46 -1.13 5.77
C ARG A 33 8.79 -1.18 7.26
N TRP A 34 8.88 -0.01 7.90
CA TRP A 34 9.10 0.07 9.35
C TRP A 34 7.98 -0.62 10.15
N LEU A 35 6.71 -0.47 9.74
CA LEU A 35 5.59 -1.18 10.38
C LEU A 35 5.69 -2.70 10.18
N ALA A 36 6.09 -3.15 8.98
CA ALA A 36 6.22 -4.57 8.67
C ALA A 36 7.34 -5.25 9.47
N GLU A 37 8.44 -4.52 9.78
CA GLU A 37 9.56 -5.04 10.58
C GLU A 37 9.12 -5.50 11.98
N ALA A 38 8.09 -4.88 12.55
CA ALA A 38 7.60 -5.23 13.88
C ALA A 38 6.82 -6.56 13.92
N ASP A 39 6.35 -7.06 12.77
CA ASP A 39 5.50 -8.25 12.61
C ASP A 39 4.30 -8.31 13.59
N ALA A 40 3.82 -7.14 14.02
CA ALA A 40 2.77 -7.03 15.03
C ALA A 40 1.37 -7.08 14.40
N VAL A 41 1.24 -6.64 13.14
CA VAL A 41 0.00 -6.65 12.36
C VAL A 41 0.30 -6.97 10.90
N PRO A 42 -0.63 -7.58 10.15
CA PRO A 42 -0.47 -7.75 8.71
C PRO A 42 -0.34 -6.40 7.99
N VAL A 43 0.81 -6.18 7.33
CA VAL A 43 1.06 -5.01 6.49
C VAL A 43 1.01 -5.43 5.02
N PRO A 44 0.30 -4.70 4.13
CA PRO A 44 0.25 -5.04 2.71
C PRO A 44 1.62 -4.95 2.05
N SER A 45 1.91 -5.90 1.15
CA SER A 45 3.15 -5.91 0.39
C SER A 45 3.22 -4.73 -0.55
N ILE A 46 4.44 -4.21 -0.77
CA ILE A 46 4.72 -3.16 -1.74
C ILE A 46 5.16 -3.81 -3.06
N HIS A 47 4.39 -3.60 -4.13
CA HIS A 47 4.73 -4.08 -5.49
C HIS A 47 5.59 -3.08 -6.25
N ARG A 48 5.44 -1.78 -5.95
CA ARG A 48 6.21 -0.69 -6.56
C ARG A 48 6.18 0.52 -5.64
N ALA A 49 7.32 1.20 -5.53
CA ALA A 49 7.41 2.53 -4.92
C ALA A 49 8.40 3.36 -5.74
N ASP A 50 7.89 4.39 -6.42
CA ASP A 50 8.67 5.42 -7.11
C ASP A 50 8.06 6.80 -6.83
N ASP A 51 8.66 7.88 -7.33
CA ASP A 51 8.24 9.25 -7.02
C ASP A 51 6.79 9.58 -7.46
N SER A 52 6.25 8.82 -8.42
CA SER A 52 4.92 9.08 -8.99
C SER A 52 3.83 8.23 -8.35
N GLN A 53 4.16 7.00 -7.94
CA GLN A 53 3.17 6.05 -7.44
C GLN A 53 3.71 5.04 -6.42
N LEU A 54 2.82 4.63 -5.53
CA LEU A 54 2.97 3.52 -4.61
C LEU A 54 1.90 2.48 -4.91
N VAL A 55 2.31 1.24 -5.20
CA VAL A 55 1.41 0.12 -5.52
C VAL A 55 1.51 -0.91 -4.40
N LEU A 56 0.37 -1.23 -3.79
CA LEU A 56 0.24 -2.05 -2.58
C LEU A 56 -0.74 -3.19 -2.82
N ASP A 57 -0.66 -4.26 -2.01
CA ASP A 57 -1.75 -5.23 -1.91
C ASP A 57 -3.09 -4.53 -1.61
N ARG A 58 -4.17 -4.98 -2.27
CA ARG A 58 -5.52 -4.60 -1.85
C ARG A 58 -5.90 -5.38 -0.60
N VAL A 59 -6.09 -4.67 0.51
CA VAL A 59 -6.65 -5.27 1.73
C VAL A 59 -8.18 -5.39 1.58
N PRO A 60 -8.77 -6.60 1.69
CA PRO A 60 -10.21 -6.76 1.67
C PRO A 60 -10.89 -6.01 2.82
N ALA A 61 -12.07 -5.44 2.57
CA ALA A 61 -12.86 -4.83 3.63
C ALA A 61 -13.27 -5.89 4.67
N GLY A 62 -12.86 -5.68 5.92
CA GLY A 62 -13.29 -6.49 7.06
C GLY A 62 -14.57 -5.96 7.70
N ARG A 63 -15.16 -6.75 8.60
CA ARG A 63 -16.15 -6.26 9.57
C ARG A 63 -15.45 -6.03 10.90
N PRO A 64 -15.80 -4.97 11.65
CA PRO A 64 -15.33 -4.83 13.03
C PRO A 64 -15.70 -6.07 13.86
N SER A 65 -14.75 -6.62 14.61
CA SER A 65 -14.99 -7.63 15.64
C SER A 65 -14.52 -7.09 16.98
N ALA A 66 -15.08 -7.60 18.08
CA ALA A 66 -14.47 -7.39 19.39
C ALA A 66 -13.07 -8.04 19.40
N ALA A 67 -12.14 -7.38 20.10
CA ALA A 67 -10.78 -7.86 20.30
C ALA A 67 -10.72 -8.96 21.36
#